data_AF-A0A1B8PF99-F1
#
_entry.id   AF-A0A1B8PF99-F1
#
_cell.length_a   1.000
_cell.length_b   1.000
_cell.length_c   1.000
_cell.angle_alpha   90.00
_cell.angle_beta   90.00
_cell.angle_gamma   90.00
#
_symmetry.space_group_name_H-M   'P 1'
#
loop_
_entity.id
_entity.type
_entity.pdbx_description
1 polymer ?
#
loop_
_entity_poly.entity_id
_entity_poly.type
_entity_poly.pdbx_seq_one_letter_code
_entity_poly.pdbx_strand_id
1 'polypeptide(L)'
;MSKTYYLKTRDVYYTTQKSFKNRLQKIRDEHKTERYISNPDYIADLQDFLEDYHPSKEFFINNYDIRNCHFFVSKSPDYQRNYSLYIQDDEKQNSFSVEKFSATSTLANFSQACSFILQNKKLEKKLQLMTENNLSGNPSDYQLIHVSPKFNEIINQFIQKYNLREILSDVVSENGLGNNAPFFNEKYQYLKDEFLEFYDSLDLEYELQG
;
A
#
# COMPACT_ATOMS: atom_id res chain seq x y z
N MET A 1 -24.11 -4.12 1.56
CA MET A 1 -23.15 -3.67 2.59
C MET A 1 -22.18 -2.71 1.93
N SER A 2 -21.87 -1.56 2.54
CA SER A 2 -20.97 -0.57 1.93
C SER A 2 -19.53 -1.07 1.98
N LYS A 3 -18.89 -1.22 0.82
CA LYS A 3 -17.46 -1.51 0.73
C LYS A 3 -16.68 -0.36 1.37
N THR A 4 -15.89 -0.66 2.38
CA THR A 4 -14.91 0.26 2.98
C THR A 4 -13.60 0.18 2.21
N TYR A 5 -12.89 1.30 2.11
CA TYR A 5 -11.59 1.39 1.45
C TYR A 5 -10.56 1.84 2.48
N TYR A 6 -9.58 0.99 2.73
CA TYR A 6 -8.56 1.18 3.76
C TYR A 6 -7.19 1.50 3.13
N LEU A 7 -6.57 2.59 3.58
CA LEU A 7 -5.22 3.00 3.19
C LEU A 7 -4.25 2.62 4.31
N LYS A 8 -3.58 1.49 4.11
CA LYS A 8 -2.73 0.81 5.09
C LYS A 8 -1.51 1.63 5.52
N THR A 9 -1.03 2.55 4.68
CA THR A 9 0.16 3.35 4.98
C THR A 9 -0.12 4.41 6.04
N ARG A 10 -1.37 4.91 6.08
CA ARG A 10 -1.79 6.02 6.94
C ARG A 10 -2.81 5.66 8.01
N ASP A 11 -3.28 4.42 8.00
CA ASP A 11 -4.41 3.97 8.81
C ASP A 11 -5.69 4.80 8.60
N VAL A 12 -6.05 5.07 7.33
CA VAL A 12 -7.20 5.90 6.95
C VAL A 12 -8.28 5.07 6.25
N TYR A 13 -9.54 5.34 6.58
CA TYR A 13 -10.70 4.64 6.01
C TYR A 13 -11.61 5.59 5.23
N TYR A 14 -12.09 5.12 4.09
CA TYR A 14 -13.17 5.74 3.35
C TYR A 14 -14.38 4.81 3.33
N THR A 15 -15.51 5.34 3.78
CA THR A 15 -16.78 4.59 3.87
C THR A 15 -17.43 4.35 2.51
N THR A 16 -16.99 5.07 1.47
CA THR A 16 -17.50 4.92 0.10
C THR A 16 -16.39 5.05 -0.94
N GLN A 17 -16.58 4.39 -2.09
CA GLN A 17 -15.71 4.57 -3.25
C GLN A 17 -15.69 6.03 -3.71
N LYS A 18 -16.83 6.72 -3.61
CA LYS A 18 -16.98 8.11 -4.01
C LYS A 18 -16.09 9.04 -3.18
N SER A 19 -16.06 8.88 -1.86
CA SER A 19 -15.20 9.69 -0.99
C SER A 19 -13.72 9.43 -1.26
N PHE A 20 -13.34 8.17 -1.49
CA PHE A 20 -11.94 7.87 -1.81
C PHE A 20 -11.55 8.40 -3.19
N LYS A 21 -12.41 8.22 -4.20
CA LYS A 21 -12.23 8.81 -5.53
C LYS A 21 -12.09 10.34 -5.48
N ASN A 22 -12.94 11.02 -4.71
CA ASN A 22 -12.88 12.47 -4.55
C ASN A 22 -11.54 12.91 -3.94
N ARG A 23 -11.00 12.15 -2.98
CA ARG A 23 -9.67 12.40 -2.42
C ARG A 23 -8.61 12.34 -3.52
N LEU A 24 -8.57 11.26 -4.30
CA LEU A 24 -7.57 11.08 -5.35
C LEU A 24 -7.69 12.13 -6.47
N GLN A 25 -8.92 12.51 -6.83
CA GLN A 25 -9.19 13.60 -7.78
C GLN A 25 -8.72 14.94 -7.23
N LYS A 26 -8.94 15.22 -5.94
CA LYS A 26 -8.43 16.42 -5.27
C LYS A 26 -6.90 16.49 -5.34
N ILE A 27 -6.20 15.39 -5.08
CA ILE A 27 -4.74 15.31 -5.23
C ILE A 27 -4.32 15.72 -6.66
N ARG A 28 -4.93 15.11 -7.68
CA ARG A 28 -4.68 15.51 -9.08
C ARG A 28 -4.94 17.00 -9.30
N ASP A 29 -6.05 17.51 -8.79
CA ASP A 29 -6.51 18.84 -9.12
C ASP A 29 -5.69 19.96 -8.45
N GLU A 30 -5.16 19.71 -7.25
CA GLU A 30 -4.31 20.64 -6.50
C GLU A 30 -2.88 20.74 -7.05
N HIS A 31 -2.36 19.70 -7.70
CA HIS A 31 -0.92 19.60 -8.05
C HIS A 31 -0.63 19.79 -9.55
N LYS A 32 -1.55 20.39 -10.32
CA LYS A 32 -1.42 20.58 -11.78
C LYS A 32 -0.21 21.39 -12.23
N THR A 33 0.34 22.20 -11.33
CA THR A 33 1.45 23.13 -11.60
C THR A 33 2.74 22.72 -10.91
N GLU A 34 2.71 21.67 -10.09
CA GLU A 34 3.88 21.20 -9.35
C GLU A 34 4.69 20.23 -10.20
N ARG A 35 6.02 20.23 -10.00
CA ARG A 35 6.90 19.27 -10.66
C ARG A 35 6.65 17.86 -10.15
N TYR A 36 6.54 17.71 -8.83
CA TYR A 36 6.24 16.46 -8.13
C TYR A 36 5.32 16.76 -6.95
N ILE A 37 4.43 15.83 -6.64
CA ILE A 37 3.64 15.84 -5.41
C ILE A 37 4.61 15.59 -4.27
N SER A 38 4.68 16.52 -3.32
CA SER A 38 5.61 16.50 -2.19
C SER A 38 4.93 16.13 -0.86
N ASN A 39 3.60 16.22 -0.81
CA ASN A 39 2.83 15.92 0.39
C ASN A 39 2.87 14.40 0.67
N PRO A 40 3.50 13.94 1.77
CA PRO A 40 3.71 12.51 2.05
C PRO A 40 2.38 11.76 2.22
N ASP A 41 1.43 12.48 2.79
CA ASP A 41 0.06 12.08 3.02
C ASP A 41 -0.70 11.76 1.71
N TYR A 42 -0.44 12.51 0.63
CA TYR A 42 -0.99 12.28 -0.71
C TYR A 42 -0.22 11.20 -1.47
N ILE A 43 1.10 11.14 -1.31
CA ILE A 43 1.94 10.09 -1.88
C ILE A 43 1.47 8.73 -1.36
N ALA A 44 1.32 8.57 -0.04
CA ALA A 44 0.83 7.35 0.59
C ALA A 44 -0.56 6.94 0.05
N ASP A 45 -1.47 7.90 -0.12
CA ASP A 45 -2.81 7.62 -0.67
C ASP A 45 -2.74 7.06 -2.11
N LEU A 46 -1.83 7.60 -2.94
CA LEU A 46 -1.62 7.14 -4.32
C LEU A 46 -0.93 5.78 -4.37
N GLN A 47 0.04 5.52 -3.50
CA GLN A 47 0.72 4.22 -3.37
C GLN A 47 -0.28 3.13 -3.04
N ASP A 48 -1.08 3.31 -1.99
CA ASP A 48 -2.08 2.33 -1.56
C ASP A 48 -3.19 2.16 -2.62
N PHE A 49 -3.58 3.24 -3.31
CA PHE A 49 -4.50 3.13 -4.45
C PHE A 49 -3.96 2.22 -5.55
N LEU A 50 -2.70 2.42 -5.97
CA LEU A 50 -2.09 1.63 -7.04
C LEU A 50 -1.87 0.17 -6.67
N GLU A 51 -1.53 -0.12 -5.41
CA GLU A 51 -1.29 -1.47 -4.93
C GLU A 51 -2.59 -2.27 -4.77
N ASP A 52 -3.62 -1.65 -4.19
CA ASP A 52 -4.77 -2.42 -3.69
C ASP A 52 -6.01 -2.27 -4.59
N TYR A 53 -6.22 -1.07 -5.13
CA TYR A 53 -7.52 -0.66 -5.68
C TYR A 53 -7.52 -0.39 -7.18
N HIS A 54 -6.38 -0.04 -7.78
CA HIS A 54 -6.31 0.28 -9.20
C HIS A 54 -6.55 -0.97 -10.07
N PRO A 55 -7.33 -0.90 -11.15
CA PRO A 55 -7.62 -2.06 -12.02
C PRO A 55 -6.39 -2.74 -12.61
N SER A 56 -5.33 -1.97 -12.85
CA SER A 56 -4.04 -2.47 -13.35
C SER A 56 -3.00 -2.63 -12.24
N LYS A 57 -3.41 -2.89 -10.99
CA LYS A 57 -2.48 -3.00 -9.84
C LYS A 57 -1.31 -3.96 -10.08
N GLU A 58 -1.58 -5.13 -10.66
CA GLU A 58 -0.55 -6.12 -10.98
C GLU A 58 0.50 -5.56 -11.95
N PHE A 59 0.09 -4.72 -12.90
CA PHE A 59 1.05 -4.02 -13.76
C PHE A 59 1.93 -3.08 -12.95
N PHE A 60 1.34 -2.26 -12.07
CA PHE A 60 2.13 -1.31 -11.28
C PHE A 60 3.06 -2.00 -10.29
N ILE A 61 2.58 -3.01 -9.55
CA ILE A 61 3.38 -3.78 -8.58
C ILE A 61 4.56 -4.48 -9.26
N ASN A 62 4.37 -5.03 -10.46
CA ASN A 62 5.43 -5.77 -11.15
C ASN A 62 6.39 -4.88 -11.94
N ASN A 63 6.03 -3.63 -12.22
CA ASN A 63 6.85 -2.75 -13.05
C ASN A 63 7.46 -1.59 -12.27
N TYR A 64 6.89 -1.12 -11.17
CA TYR A 64 7.35 0.06 -10.46
C TYR A 64 7.74 -0.28 -9.03
N ASP A 65 8.80 0.38 -8.54
CA ASP A 65 9.03 0.46 -7.10
C ASP A 65 8.08 1.52 -6.50
N ILE A 66 6.81 1.13 -6.31
CA ILE A 66 5.73 2.05 -5.86
C ILE A 66 6.11 2.79 -4.58
N ARG A 67 6.94 2.18 -3.72
CA ARG A 67 7.33 2.77 -2.45
C ARG A 67 8.41 3.85 -2.57
N ASN A 68 9.20 3.82 -3.63
CA ASN A 68 10.28 4.78 -3.88
C ASN A 68 10.03 5.67 -5.11
N CYS A 69 8.83 5.61 -5.69
CA CYS A 69 8.48 6.37 -6.88
C CYS A 69 8.09 7.82 -6.57
N HIS A 70 8.19 8.67 -7.60
CA HIS A 70 7.64 10.00 -7.60
C HIS A 70 6.28 10.05 -8.28
N PHE A 71 5.39 10.88 -7.74
CA PHE A 71 4.11 11.17 -8.36
C PHE A 71 4.07 12.60 -8.87
N PHE A 72 3.43 12.81 -10.02
CA PHE A 72 3.21 14.15 -10.56
C PHE A 72 1.93 14.21 -11.40
N VAL A 73 1.53 15.42 -11.74
CA VAL A 73 0.35 15.67 -12.57
C VAL A 73 0.80 16.35 -13.86
N SER A 74 0.45 15.76 -14.99
CA SER A 74 0.78 16.34 -16.29
C SER A 74 -0.36 16.13 -17.28
N LYS A 75 -0.35 16.90 -18.37
CA LYS A 75 -1.30 16.71 -19.45
C LYS A 75 -0.99 15.43 -20.19
N SER A 76 -2.03 14.64 -20.47
CA SER A 76 -1.88 13.48 -21.34
C SER A 76 -1.37 13.93 -22.72
N PRO A 77 -0.35 13.26 -23.30
CA PRO A 77 0.11 13.57 -24.65
C PRO A 77 -1.01 13.40 -25.69
N ASP A 78 -1.91 12.44 -25.46
CA ASP A 78 -3.04 12.15 -26.35
C ASP A 78 -4.25 13.08 -26.09
N TYR A 79 -4.35 13.66 -24.89
CA TYR A 79 -5.49 14.50 -24.48
C TYR A 79 -5.03 15.73 -23.70
N GLN A 80 -4.44 16.70 -24.40
CA GLN A 80 -3.85 17.92 -23.81
C GLN A 80 -4.80 18.80 -22.98
N ARG A 81 -6.11 18.57 -23.04
CA ARG A 81 -7.10 19.27 -22.21
C ARG A 81 -7.25 18.68 -20.81
N ASN A 82 -6.76 17.46 -20.59
CA ASN A 82 -6.95 16.71 -19.36
C ASN A 82 -5.61 16.49 -18.65
N TYR A 83 -5.59 16.80 -17.36
CA TYR A 83 -4.51 16.44 -16.47
C TYR A 83 -4.71 14.99 -15.99
N SER A 84 -3.62 14.24 -15.95
CA SER A 84 -3.54 12.87 -15.45
C SER A 84 -2.49 12.78 -14.35
N LEU A 85 -2.67 11.83 -13.44
CA LEU A 85 -1.64 11.46 -12.47
C LEU A 85 -0.64 10.54 -13.17
N TYR A 86 0.62 10.70 -12.80
CA TYR A 86 1.74 9.89 -13.27
C TYR A 86 2.50 9.32 -12.09
N ILE A 87 2.98 8.10 -12.27
CA ILE A 87 4.01 7.46 -11.45
C ILE A 87 5.31 7.46 -12.24
N GLN A 88 6.42 7.75 -11.58
CA GLN A 88 7.76 7.74 -12.17
C GLN A 88 8.75 7.08 -11.21
N ASP A 89 9.53 6.14 -11.73
CA ASP A 89 10.80 5.71 -11.14
C ASP A 89 11.96 6.21 -12.01
N ASP A 90 13.21 5.86 -11.67
CA ASP A 90 14.41 6.37 -12.37
C ASP A 90 14.46 6.01 -13.87
N GLU A 91 13.74 4.97 -14.31
CA GLU A 91 13.84 4.43 -15.66
C GLU A 91 12.62 4.73 -16.54
N LYS A 92 11.45 4.94 -15.93
CA LYS A 92 10.18 5.01 -16.68
C LYS A 92 9.10 5.76 -15.92
N GLN A 93 8.11 6.19 -16.69
CA GLN A 93 6.90 6.84 -16.18
C GLN A 93 5.66 6.26 -16.85
N ASN A 94 4.53 6.28 -16.14
CA ASN A 94 3.24 5.93 -16.72
C ASN A 94 2.11 6.73 -16.09
N SER A 95 1.12 7.08 -16.90
CA SER A 95 -0.10 7.71 -16.42
C SER A 95 -1.04 6.67 -15.84
N PHE A 96 -1.82 7.05 -14.84
CA PHE A 96 -2.90 6.23 -14.32
C PHE A 96 -4.16 7.05 -14.04
N SER A 97 -5.29 6.35 -13.99
CA SER A 97 -6.60 6.94 -13.77
C SER A 97 -7.15 6.54 -12.41
N VAL A 98 -7.73 7.50 -11.71
CA VAL A 98 -8.41 7.30 -10.42
C VAL A 98 -9.92 7.15 -10.59
N GLU A 99 -10.39 7.01 -11.84
CA GLU A 99 -11.82 6.93 -12.16
C GLU A 99 -12.44 5.58 -11.83
N LYS A 100 -11.65 4.50 -11.97
CA LYS A 100 -12.07 3.11 -11.82
C LYS A 100 -11.35 2.45 -10.66
N PHE A 101 -12.08 1.60 -9.96
CA PHE A 101 -11.60 0.78 -8.86
C PHE A 101 -11.85 -0.67 -9.25
N SER A 102 -10.88 -1.54 -9.01
CA SER A 102 -11.09 -2.99 -9.06
C SER A 102 -11.38 -3.53 -7.68
N ALA A 103 -11.98 -4.72 -7.63
CA ALA A 103 -11.94 -5.51 -6.41
C ALA A 103 -10.47 -5.82 -6.07
N THR A 104 -10.13 -5.75 -4.79
CA THR A 104 -8.81 -6.14 -4.29
C THR A 104 -8.59 -7.61 -4.67
N SER A 105 -7.43 -7.93 -5.26
CA SER A 105 -7.14 -9.33 -5.63
C SER A 105 -6.97 -10.15 -4.35
N THR A 106 -7.15 -11.47 -4.42
CA THR A 106 -6.95 -12.32 -3.26
C THR A 106 -5.53 -12.18 -2.67
N LEU A 107 -4.53 -12.03 -3.53
CA LEU A 107 -3.16 -11.75 -3.11
C LEU A 107 -3.03 -10.40 -2.39
N ALA A 108 -3.68 -9.35 -2.90
CA ALA A 108 -3.68 -8.05 -2.24
C ALA A 108 -4.44 -8.11 -0.90
N ASN A 109 -5.55 -8.83 -0.82
CA ASN A 109 -6.24 -9.08 0.46
C ASN A 109 -5.33 -9.81 1.46
N PHE A 110 -4.61 -10.84 1.00
CA PHE A 110 -3.67 -11.58 1.84
C PHE A 110 -2.52 -10.70 2.33
N SER A 111 -1.90 -9.93 1.43
CA SER A 111 -0.84 -8.97 1.74
C SER A 111 -1.32 -7.90 2.74
N GLN A 112 -2.56 -7.41 2.58
CA GLN A 112 -3.17 -6.45 3.49
C GLN A 112 -3.44 -7.05 4.87
N ALA A 113 -3.92 -8.30 4.94
CA ALA A 113 -4.10 -9.02 6.21
C ALA A 113 -2.76 -9.17 6.95
N CYS A 114 -1.70 -9.58 6.25
CA CYS A 114 -0.34 -9.64 6.79
C CYS A 114 0.16 -8.27 7.26
N SER A 115 -0.06 -7.21 6.50
CA SER A 115 0.36 -5.86 6.90
C SER A 115 -0.38 -5.39 8.15
N PHE A 116 -1.67 -5.73 8.27
CA PHE A 116 -2.48 -5.41 9.44
C PHE A 116 -1.99 -6.17 10.69
N ILE A 117 -1.62 -7.45 10.54
CA ILE A 117 -1.00 -8.25 11.62
C ILE A 117 0.27 -7.58 12.16
N LEU A 118 1.05 -6.93 11.29
CA LEU A 118 2.32 -6.29 11.65
C LEU A 118 2.20 -4.83 12.12
N GLN A 119 1.00 -4.25 12.16
CA GLN A 119 0.81 -2.80 12.39
C GLN A 119 1.53 -2.32 13.67
N ASN A 120 1.32 -3.00 14.79
CA ASN A 120 1.94 -2.62 16.07
C ASN A 120 3.47 -2.81 16.04
N LYS A 121 3.96 -3.92 15.48
CA LYS A 121 5.41 -4.19 15.37
C LYS A 121 6.12 -3.18 14.49
N LYS A 122 5.50 -2.76 13.38
CA LYS A 122 6.02 -1.69 12.51
C LYS A 122 6.00 -0.33 13.23
N LEU A 123 4.97 -0.04 14.02
CA LEU A 123 4.93 1.18 14.83
C LEU A 123 6.05 1.20 15.87
N GLU A 124 6.27 0.10 16.59
CA GLU A 124 7.36 -0.04 17.57
C GLU A 124 8.72 0.17 16.91
N LYS A 125 8.97 -0.49 15.77
CA LYS A 125 10.23 -0.32 15.03
C LYS A 125 10.43 1.11 14.54
N LYS A 126 9.37 1.76 14.06
CA LYS A 126 9.41 3.18 13.67
C LYS A 126 9.79 4.07 14.86
N LEU A 127 9.15 3.89 16.01
CA LEU A 127 9.44 4.67 17.23
C LEU A 127 10.89 4.46 17.71
N GLN A 128 11.37 3.22 17.64
CA GLN A 128 12.76 2.88 17.94
C GLN A 128 13.71 3.65 17.03
N LEU A 129 13.53 3.56 15.71
CA LEU A 129 14.39 4.25 14.74
C LEU A 129 14.31 5.78 14.88
N MET A 130 13.13 6.35 15.16
CA MET A 130 13.02 7.78 15.42
C MET A 130 13.86 8.20 16.63
N THR A 131 13.85 7.38 17.69
CA THR A 131 14.68 7.60 18.89
C THR A 131 16.16 7.50 18.57
N GLU A 132 16.57 6.45 17.84
CA GLU A 132 17.98 6.24 17.43
C GLU A 132 18.51 7.38 16.54
N ASN A 133 17.65 7.97 15.72
CA ASN A 133 18.00 9.08 14.82
C ASN A 133 17.76 10.48 15.44
N ASN A 134 17.40 10.57 16.73
CA ASN A 134 17.04 11.83 17.40
C ASN A 134 15.94 12.64 16.69
N LEU A 135 15.00 11.95 16.06
CA LEU A 135 13.84 12.54 15.41
C LEU A 135 12.74 12.80 16.44
N SER A 136 12.11 13.98 16.35
CA SER A 136 11.01 14.38 17.23
C SER A 136 9.82 14.84 16.39
N GLY A 137 8.60 14.52 16.80
CA GLY A 137 7.40 14.79 16.01
C GLY A 137 6.39 13.66 16.11
N ASN A 138 5.35 13.71 15.27
CA ASN A 138 4.34 12.66 15.23
C ASN A 138 4.87 11.49 14.37
N PRO A 139 4.77 10.21 14.82
CA PRO A 139 5.13 9.06 13.99
C PRO A 139 4.41 8.98 12.64
N SER A 140 3.28 9.68 12.48
CA SER A 140 2.60 9.83 11.19
C SER A 140 3.41 10.59 10.15
N ASP A 141 4.33 11.46 10.59
CA ASP A 141 5.12 12.35 9.73
C ASP A 141 6.30 11.61 9.08
N TYR A 142 6.56 10.37 9.50
CA TYR A 142 7.63 9.54 8.99
C TYR A 142 7.05 8.28 8.35
N GLN A 143 7.70 7.73 7.34
CA GLN A 143 7.37 6.46 6.72
C GLN A 143 8.44 5.42 7.10
N LEU A 144 8.00 4.24 7.55
CA LEU A 144 8.89 3.10 7.78
C LEU A 144 8.92 2.24 6.52
N ILE A 145 10.09 2.18 5.88
CA ILE A 145 10.30 1.48 4.61
C ILE A 145 11.06 0.18 4.89
N HIS A 146 10.60 -0.92 4.30
CA HIS A 146 11.37 -2.17 4.23
C HIS A 146 12.38 -2.06 3.11
N VAL A 147 13.67 -2.03 3.45
CA VAL A 147 14.75 -1.97 2.47
C VAL A 147 15.04 -3.38 1.95
N SER A 148 15.20 -4.34 2.87
CA SER A 148 15.53 -5.73 2.53
C SER A 148 15.10 -6.69 3.63
N PRO A 149 14.46 -7.84 3.29
CA PRO A 149 13.69 -8.06 2.07
C PRO A 149 12.52 -7.06 1.95
N LYS A 150 12.11 -6.75 0.72
CA LYS A 150 10.92 -5.92 0.47
C LYS A 150 9.66 -6.64 0.95
N PHE A 151 8.64 -5.89 1.34
CA PHE A 151 7.43 -6.48 1.92
C PHE A 151 6.73 -7.49 0.98
N ASN A 152 6.67 -7.21 -0.32
CA ASN A 152 6.14 -8.16 -1.31
C ASN A 152 6.97 -9.46 -1.40
N GLU A 153 8.29 -9.39 -1.21
CA GLU A 153 9.17 -10.55 -1.16
C GLU A 153 8.88 -11.39 0.10
N ILE A 154 8.70 -10.73 1.26
CA ILE A 154 8.28 -11.39 2.51
C ILE A 154 6.97 -12.16 2.29
N ILE A 155 5.97 -11.51 1.68
CA ILE A 155 4.67 -12.14 1.38
C ILE A 155 4.84 -13.35 0.46
N ASN A 156 5.60 -13.22 -0.63
CA ASN A 156 5.81 -14.31 -1.57
C ASN A 156 6.56 -15.48 -0.92
N GLN A 157 7.59 -15.21 -0.11
CA GLN A 157 8.33 -16.24 0.62
C GLN A 157 7.42 -16.97 1.62
N PHE A 158 6.54 -16.26 2.33
CA PHE A 158 5.60 -16.88 3.24
C PHE A 158 4.58 -17.76 2.51
N ILE A 159 4.01 -17.26 1.40
CA ILE A 159 3.08 -18.03 0.55
C ILE A 159 3.76 -19.31 0.04
N GLN A 160 5.03 -19.23 -0.36
CA GLN A 160 5.80 -20.38 -0.81
C GLN A 160 6.07 -21.37 0.33
N LYS A 161 6.52 -20.89 1.50
CA LYS A 161 6.85 -21.71 2.67
C LYS A 161 5.66 -22.57 3.12
N TYR A 162 4.46 -22.02 3.09
CA TYR A 162 3.23 -22.71 3.53
C TYR A 162 2.36 -23.24 2.37
N ASN A 163 2.86 -23.20 1.12
CA ASN A 163 2.15 -23.67 -0.08
C ASN A 163 0.75 -23.06 -0.24
N LEU A 164 0.60 -21.76 0.03
CA LEU A 164 -0.71 -21.11 0.10
C LEU A 164 -1.26 -20.69 -1.27
N ARG A 165 -0.42 -20.69 -2.33
CA ARG A 165 -0.72 -20.04 -3.63
C ARG A 165 -2.09 -20.43 -4.20
N GLU A 166 -2.37 -21.73 -4.23
CA GLU A 166 -3.60 -22.29 -4.82
C GLU A 166 -4.83 -22.19 -3.89
N ILE A 167 -4.61 -21.90 -2.60
CA ILE A 167 -5.66 -21.85 -1.57
C ILE A 167 -5.84 -20.46 -0.96
N LEU A 168 -5.22 -19.43 -1.54
CA LEU A 168 -5.27 -18.07 -1.00
C LEU A 168 -6.72 -17.57 -0.79
N SER A 169 -7.66 -17.96 -1.66
CA SER A 169 -9.07 -17.57 -1.55
C SER A 169 -9.77 -18.17 -0.33
N ASP A 170 -9.28 -19.31 0.14
CA ASP A 170 -9.80 -19.99 1.32
C ASP A 170 -9.12 -19.48 2.60
N VAL A 171 -7.89 -18.95 2.46
CA VAL A 171 -7.07 -18.45 3.56
C VAL A 171 -7.50 -17.07 4.01
N VAL A 172 -7.80 -16.14 3.10
CA VAL A 172 -8.11 -14.74 3.44
C VAL A 172 -9.54 -14.36 3.08
N SER A 173 -10.17 -13.55 3.92
CA SER A 173 -11.48 -12.96 3.65
C SER A 173 -11.43 -12.03 2.43
N GLU A 174 -12.50 -12.01 1.64
CA GLU A 174 -12.65 -11.01 0.58
C GLU A 174 -12.92 -9.61 1.17
N ASN A 175 -12.03 -8.64 0.91
CA ASN A 175 -12.27 -7.21 1.19
C ASN A 175 -12.73 -6.92 2.65
N GLY A 176 -12.21 -7.65 3.64
CA GLY A 176 -12.49 -7.45 5.07
C GLY A 176 -13.88 -7.84 5.57
N LEU A 177 -14.86 -8.12 4.69
CA LEU A 177 -16.24 -8.51 5.05
C LEU A 177 -16.89 -7.65 6.17
N GLY A 178 -16.60 -6.35 6.19
CA GLY A 178 -17.10 -5.43 7.23
C GLY A 178 -16.13 -5.15 8.38
N ASN A 179 -14.94 -5.76 8.37
CA ASN A 179 -13.81 -5.42 9.23
C ASN A 179 -12.94 -4.32 8.63
N ASN A 180 -12.03 -3.78 9.44
CA ASN A 180 -11.08 -2.75 9.06
C ASN A 180 -10.10 -3.22 7.98
N ALA A 181 -9.72 -4.50 7.97
CA ALA A 181 -8.87 -5.10 6.96
C ALA A 181 -9.33 -6.53 6.65
N PRO A 182 -8.92 -7.10 5.50
CA PRO A 182 -8.96 -8.54 5.29
C PRO A 182 -8.29 -9.28 6.44
N PHE A 183 -8.84 -10.43 6.80
CA PHE A 183 -8.37 -11.25 7.90
C PHE A 183 -8.25 -12.69 7.43
N PHE A 184 -7.41 -13.48 8.11
CA PHE A 184 -7.33 -14.91 7.84
C PHE A 184 -8.62 -15.58 8.29
N ASN A 185 -9.20 -16.43 7.44
CA ASN A 185 -10.42 -17.15 7.78
C ASN A 185 -10.18 -18.08 8.97
N GLU A 186 -11.23 -18.45 9.70
CA GLU A 186 -11.16 -19.15 10.99
C GLU A 186 -10.25 -20.39 10.97
N LYS A 187 -10.38 -21.23 9.94
CA LYS A 187 -9.55 -22.44 9.72
C LYS A 187 -8.05 -22.13 9.62
N TYR A 188 -7.69 -20.92 9.19
CA TYR A 188 -6.34 -20.47 8.89
C TYR A 188 -5.84 -19.40 9.87
N GLN A 189 -6.57 -19.13 10.96
CA GLN A 189 -6.15 -18.15 11.97
C GLN A 189 -4.77 -18.44 12.55
N TYR A 190 -4.38 -19.71 12.67
CA TYR A 190 -3.05 -20.12 13.12
C TYR A 190 -1.92 -19.53 12.25
N LEU A 191 -2.17 -19.25 10.96
CA LEU A 191 -1.18 -18.63 10.08
C LEU A 191 -0.77 -17.23 10.53
N LYS A 192 -1.56 -16.57 11.40
CA LYS A 192 -1.19 -15.28 11.96
C LYS A 192 0.08 -15.39 12.80
N ASP A 193 0.10 -16.37 13.71
CA ASP A 193 1.24 -16.57 14.61
C ASP A 193 2.44 -17.10 13.82
N GLU A 194 2.21 -18.04 12.90
CA GLU A 194 3.22 -18.53 11.95
C GLU A 194 3.83 -17.39 11.11
N PHE A 195 3.01 -16.41 10.69
CA PHE A 195 3.49 -15.26 9.93
C PHE A 195 4.34 -14.34 10.79
N LEU A 196 3.97 -14.11 12.05
CA LEU A 196 4.76 -13.32 12.99
C LEU A 196 6.11 -13.99 13.29
N GLU A 197 6.11 -15.30 13.56
CA GLU A 197 7.34 -16.07 13.77
C GLU A 197 8.23 -16.09 12.53
N PHE A 198 7.63 -16.29 11.36
CA PHE A 198 8.36 -16.20 10.09
C PHE A 198 8.99 -14.82 9.91
N TYR A 199 8.21 -13.76 10.14
CA TYR A 199 8.68 -12.39 10.00
C TYR A 199 9.85 -12.08 10.94
N ASP A 200 9.77 -12.54 12.19
CA ASP A 200 10.83 -12.33 13.19
C ASP A 200 12.09 -13.16 12.93
N SER A 201 11.98 -14.21 12.11
CA SER A 201 13.14 -14.99 11.66
C SER A 201 13.93 -14.33 10.51
N LEU A 202 13.38 -13.29 9.88
CA LEU A 202 14.03 -12.59 8.78
C LEU A 202 15.04 -11.57 9.30
N ASP A 203 16.12 -11.40 8.55
CA ASP A 203 17.04 -10.27 8.74
C ASP A 203 16.44 -9.04 8.04
N LEU A 204 15.80 -8.17 8.83
CA LEU A 204 14.99 -7.07 8.31
C LEU A 204 15.73 -5.73 8.40
N GLU A 205 15.98 -5.14 7.24
CA GLU A 205 16.51 -3.79 7.09
C GLU A 205 15.39 -2.79 6.87
N TYR A 206 15.46 -1.66 7.59
CA TYR A 206 14.48 -0.61 7.54
C TYR A 206 15.12 0.77 7.35
N GLU A 207 14.36 1.66 6.71
CA GLU A 207 14.68 3.08 6.60
C GLU A 207 13.50 3.93 7.10
N LEU A 208 13.81 5.08 7.70
CA LEU A 208 12.84 6.12 7.98
C LEU A 208 12.97 7.26 6.98
N GLN A 209 11.88 7.55 6.28
CA GLN A 209 11.76 8.72 5.41
C GLN A 209 10.79 9.73 6.02
N GLY A 210 11.18 11.00 6.11
CA GLY A 210 10.32 12.10 6.58
C GLY A 210 9.92 13.05 5.47
#